data_AF-A0A2T5CCV2-F1
#
_entry.id   AF-A0A2T5CCV2-F1
#
_cell.length_a   1.000
_cell.length_b   1.000
_cell.length_c   1.000
_cell.angle_alpha   90.00
_cell.angle_beta   90.00
_cell.angle_gamma   90.00
#
_symmetry.space_group_name_H-M   'P 1'
#
loop_
_entity.id
_entity.type
_entity.pdbx_description
1 polymer ?
#
loop_
_entity_poly.entity_id
_entity_poly.type
_entity_poly.pdbx_seq_one_letter_code
_entity_poly.pdbx_strand_id
1 'polypeptide(L)'
;MTSSSEAVGSYAMLLAFRSLEEVYVRGRTVHFVGNGHRFYGNIECESASDVRVGSLAPLDDSVLGSGQEFGFQLELTLDEDMARSGRERVCFQFTDREEAAMVHQIFSEVAASIRGAS
;
A
#
# COMPACT_ATOMS: atom_id res chain seq x y z
N MET A 1 -33.14 -7.63 -17.81
CA MET A 1 -32.35 -7.94 -16.61
C MET A 1 -30.89 -7.84 -16.99
N THR A 2 -30.31 -6.67 -16.81
CA THR A 2 -28.88 -6.43 -17.03
C THR A 2 -28.46 -5.41 -16.00
N SER A 3 -27.69 -5.84 -15.02
CA SER A 3 -26.65 -5.01 -14.43
C SER A 3 -25.63 -6.00 -13.88
N SER A 4 -24.71 -6.43 -14.74
CA SER A 4 -23.36 -5.85 -14.78
C SER A 4 -22.71 -6.01 -13.42
N SER A 5 -22.02 -7.15 -13.25
CA SER A 5 -20.85 -7.35 -12.40
C SER A 5 -20.61 -6.18 -11.46
N GLU A 6 -21.08 -6.28 -10.21
CA GLU A 6 -20.60 -5.40 -9.15
C GLU A 6 -19.08 -5.39 -9.24
N ALA A 7 -18.55 -4.20 -9.49
CA ALA A 7 -17.18 -4.00 -9.82
C ALA A 7 -16.31 -4.68 -8.77
N VAL A 8 -15.49 -5.64 -9.21
CA VAL A 8 -14.17 -5.82 -8.60
C VAL A 8 -13.51 -4.46 -8.75
N GLY A 9 -13.65 -3.60 -7.73
CA GLY A 9 -13.14 -2.23 -7.74
C GLY A 9 -11.62 -2.31 -7.80
N SER A 10 -11.07 -2.36 -9.02
CA SER A 10 -9.74 -2.86 -9.27
C SER A 10 -8.72 -2.06 -8.47
N TYR A 11 -8.03 -2.73 -7.55
CA TYR A 11 -6.75 -2.22 -7.07
C TYR A 11 -5.89 -1.96 -8.31
N ALA A 12 -5.34 -0.75 -8.43
CA ALA A 12 -4.44 -0.41 -9.53
C ALA A 12 -3.16 -1.26 -9.47
N MET A 13 -2.81 -1.72 -8.25
CA MET A 13 -1.60 -2.50 -8.00
C MET A 13 -1.79 -3.43 -6.79
N LEU A 14 -1.24 -4.64 -6.90
CA LEU A 14 -1.06 -5.58 -5.80
C LEU A 14 0.44 -5.77 -5.56
N LEU A 15 0.89 -5.53 -4.33
CA LEU A 15 2.25 -5.78 -3.87
C LEU A 15 2.21 -6.88 -2.81
N ALA A 16 2.73 -8.05 -3.16
CA ALA A 16 2.74 -9.23 -2.31
C ALA A 16 4.19 -9.60 -1.93
N PHE A 17 4.51 -9.59 -0.64
CA PHE A 17 5.85 -9.78 -0.11
C PHE A 17 5.92 -11.03 0.77
N ARG A 18 6.87 -11.93 0.46
CA ARG A 18 7.20 -13.05 1.36
C ARG A 18 8.05 -12.60 2.55
N SER A 19 8.85 -11.57 2.35
CA SER A 19 9.72 -10.96 3.35
C SER A 19 10.42 -9.77 2.73
N LEU A 20 10.67 -8.76 3.55
CA LEU A 20 11.46 -7.58 3.23
C LEU A 20 12.73 -7.57 4.07
N GLU A 21 13.81 -7.06 3.48
CA GLU A 21 15.08 -6.88 4.16
C GLU A 21 15.10 -5.54 4.91
N GLU A 22 14.55 -4.50 4.29
CA GLU A 22 14.50 -3.16 4.87
C GLU A 22 13.27 -2.40 4.36
N VAL A 23 12.71 -1.57 5.24
CA VAL A 23 11.68 -0.58 4.90
C VAL A 23 12.07 0.74 5.56
N TYR A 24 12.15 1.80 4.76
CA TYR A 24 12.52 3.13 5.26
C TYR A 24 11.73 4.23 4.58
N VAL A 25 11.69 5.40 5.23
CA VAL A 25 10.98 6.58 4.72
C VAL A 25 11.99 7.66 4.36
N ARG A 26 11.83 8.25 3.18
CA ARG A 26 12.57 9.44 2.76
C ARG A 26 11.57 10.51 2.31
N GLY A 27 11.48 11.61 3.07
CA GLY A 27 10.40 12.58 2.89
C GLY A 27 9.06 11.93 3.23
N ARG A 28 8.15 11.83 2.25
CA ARG A 28 6.88 11.10 2.31
C ARG A 28 6.88 9.84 1.44
N THR A 29 8.03 9.46 0.89
CA THR A 29 8.15 8.25 0.07
C THR A 29 8.55 7.07 0.96
N VAL A 30 7.81 5.97 0.85
CA VAL A 30 8.10 4.71 1.54
C VAL A 30 8.85 3.80 0.58
N HIS A 31 10.02 3.33 0.99
CA HIS A 31 10.90 2.46 0.20
C HIS A 31 10.92 1.05 0.78
N PHE A 32 10.97 0.05 -0.10
CA PHE A 32 11.01 -1.37 0.23
C PHE A 32 12.23 -2.01 -0.44
N VAL A 33 12.99 -2.77 0.34
CA VAL A 33 14.12 -3.57 -0.14
C VAL A 33 13.80 -5.04 0.07
N GLY A 34 13.82 -5.82 -1.01
CA GLY A 34 13.62 -7.26 -0.94
C GLY A 34 14.92 -8.00 -0.61
N ASN A 35 14.80 -9.19 -0.05
CA ASN A 35 15.93 -10.02 0.40
C ASN A 35 17.07 -10.15 -0.62
N GLY A 36 18.29 -9.94 -0.13
CA GLY A 36 19.49 -10.01 -0.95
C GLY A 36 19.54 -8.89 -1.99
N HIS A 37 18.83 -7.78 -1.73
CA HIS A 37 18.79 -6.59 -2.56
C HIS A 37 18.32 -6.85 -4.01
N ARG A 38 17.51 -7.91 -4.21
CA ARG A 38 17.04 -8.35 -5.54
C ARG A 38 15.85 -7.56 -6.05
N PHE A 39 15.19 -6.82 -5.18
CA PHE A 39 14.06 -5.96 -5.49
C PHE A 39 14.20 -4.65 -4.71
N TYR A 40 13.87 -3.55 -5.40
CA TYR A 40 13.67 -2.24 -4.80
C TYR A 40 12.38 -1.66 -5.36
N GLY A 41 11.52 -1.19 -4.48
CA GLY A 41 10.31 -0.47 -4.87
C GLY A 41 10.03 0.67 -3.92
N ASN A 42 9.13 1.56 -4.32
CA ASN A 42 8.69 2.65 -3.50
C ASN A 42 7.24 3.04 -3.82
N ILE A 43 6.56 3.62 -2.83
CA ILE A 43 5.33 4.36 -3.02
C ILE A 43 5.60 5.82 -2.68
N GLU A 44 5.42 6.69 -3.67
CA GLU A 44 5.61 8.13 -3.54
C GLU A 44 4.32 8.78 -3.05
N CYS A 45 4.34 9.35 -1.84
CA CYS A 45 3.20 10.09 -1.28
C CYS A 45 3.47 11.61 -1.22
N GLU A 46 4.56 12.10 -1.83
CA GLU A 46 4.92 13.53 -1.80
C GLU A 46 3.85 14.42 -2.43
N SER A 47 3.33 13.98 -3.57
CA SER A 47 2.31 14.69 -4.36
C SER A 47 0.88 14.28 -4.01
N ALA A 48 0.69 13.46 -2.97
CA ALA A 48 -0.62 13.04 -2.54
C ALA A 48 -1.27 14.14 -1.68
N SER A 49 -2.47 14.57 -2.07
CA SER A 49 -3.30 15.50 -1.29
C SER A 49 -3.96 14.80 -0.10
N ASP A 50 -4.22 13.49 -0.20
CA ASP A 50 -4.69 12.64 0.91
C ASP A 50 -4.15 11.22 0.75
N VAL A 51 -3.89 10.56 1.88
CA VAL A 51 -3.52 9.16 1.96
C VAL A 51 -4.37 8.48 3.03
N ARG A 52 -5.09 7.44 2.62
CA ARG A 52 -5.90 6.60 3.52
C ARG A 52 -5.31 5.22 3.61
N VAL A 53 -5.13 4.77 4.84
CA VAL A 53 -4.64 3.44 5.15
C VAL A 53 -5.80 2.63 5.71
N GLY A 54 -6.16 1.55 5.01
CA GLY A 54 -7.18 0.61 5.43
C GLY A 54 -6.75 -0.19 6.66
N SER A 55 -7.69 -0.94 7.23
CA SER A 55 -7.39 -1.83 8.35
C SER A 55 -6.44 -2.96 7.94
N LEU A 56 -5.47 -3.26 8.80
CA LEU A 56 -4.69 -4.49 8.69
C LEU A 56 -5.55 -5.67 9.11
N ALA A 57 -5.70 -6.66 8.23
CA ALA A 57 -6.52 -7.84 8.46
C ALA A 57 -5.86 -9.11 7.90
N PRO A 58 -6.20 -10.29 8.45
CA PRO A 58 -5.98 -11.54 7.73
C PRO A 58 -6.76 -11.52 6.40
N LEU A 59 -6.21 -12.16 5.38
CA LEU A 59 -6.80 -12.27 4.05
C LEU A 59 -7.29 -13.69 3.80
N ASP A 60 -8.46 -13.80 3.17
CA ASP A 60 -9.06 -15.10 2.83
C ASP A 60 -8.42 -15.71 1.57
N ASP A 61 -8.00 -14.85 0.63
CA ASP A 61 -7.29 -15.24 -0.59
C ASP A 61 -5.78 -15.21 -0.37
N SER A 62 -5.11 -16.32 -0.67
CA SER A 62 -3.65 -16.44 -0.60
C SER A 62 -3.04 -16.30 -2.00
N VAL A 63 -2.19 -15.28 -2.19
CA VAL A 63 -1.48 -15.04 -3.45
C VAL A 63 -0.07 -15.61 -3.40
N LEU A 64 0.53 -15.68 -2.21
CA LEU A 64 1.88 -16.18 -1.98
C LEU A 64 1.88 -17.69 -1.65
N GLY A 65 0.71 -18.31 -1.47
CA GLY A 65 0.54 -19.75 -1.34
C GLY A 65 1.13 -20.36 -0.06
N SER A 66 1.30 -19.55 1.00
CA SER A 66 2.04 -19.95 2.21
C SER A 66 1.21 -19.92 3.50
N GLY A 67 -0.09 -20.22 3.42
CA GLY A 67 -0.99 -20.23 4.57
C GLY A 67 -1.70 -18.88 4.76
N GLN A 68 -1.95 -18.49 6.01
CA GLN A 68 -2.63 -17.22 6.32
C GLN A 68 -1.75 -16.03 5.91
N GLU A 69 -2.26 -15.20 5.00
CA GLU A 69 -1.65 -13.93 4.62
C GLU A 69 -2.32 -12.77 5.35
N PHE A 70 -1.60 -11.66 5.48
CA PHE A 70 -2.07 -10.43 6.11
C PHE A 70 -1.92 -9.28 5.14
N GLY A 71 -2.86 -8.34 5.15
CA GLY A 71 -2.78 -7.21 4.25
C GLY A 71 -3.66 -6.04 4.64
N PHE A 72 -3.45 -4.96 3.90
CA PHE A 72 -4.21 -3.73 4.01
C PHE A 72 -4.23 -3.02 2.65
N GLN A 73 -5.06 -1.98 2.57
CA GLN A 73 -5.22 -1.18 1.36
C GLN A 73 -4.70 0.22 1.60
N LEU A 74 -4.05 0.79 0.60
CA LEU A 74 -3.63 2.18 0.55
C LEU A 74 -4.44 2.87 -0.55
N GLU A 75 -5.11 3.96 -0.22
CA GLU A 75 -5.74 4.85 -1.20
C GLU A 75 -5.00 6.18 -1.21
N LEU A 76 -4.45 6.56 -2.37
CA LEU A 76 -3.81 7.85 -2.59
C LEU A 76 -4.75 8.73 -3.42
N THR A 77 -4.99 9.95 -2.96
CA THR A 77 -5.60 11.01 -3.77
C THR A 77 -4.49 11.92 -4.24
N LEU A 78 -4.29 12.02 -5.55
CA LEU A 78 -3.24 12.85 -6.16
C LEU A 78 -3.78 14.24 -6.49
N ASP A 79 -2.96 15.27 -6.27
CA ASP A 79 -3.32 16.66 -6.56
C ASP A 79 -3.20 17.00 -8.07
N GLU A 80 -4.00 17.96 -8.52
CA GLU A 80 -4.09 18.46 -9.89
C GLU A 80 -2.79 19.16 -10.35
N ASP A 81 -1.99 19.69 -9.42
CA ASP A 81 -0.73 20.42 -9.69
C ASP A 81 0.30 19.58 -10.46
N MET A 82 0.17 18.25 -10.49
CA MET A 82 1.02 17.32 -11.25
C MET A 82 0.38 16.79 -12.55
N ALA A 83 -0.71 17.40 -13.02
CA ALA A 83 -1.46 16.97 -14.23
C ALA A 83 -1.98 15.52 -14.19
N ARG A 84 -2.10 14.95 -12.99
CA ARG A 84 -2.68 13.62 -12.72
C ARG A 84 -3.77 13.74 -11.67
N SER A 85 -4.97 14.14 -12.07
CA SER A 85 -6.15 13.97 -11.22
C SER A 85 -6.45 12.46 -11.12
N GLY A 86 -6.29 11.85 -9.95
CA GLY A 86 -6.42 10.41 -9.84
C GLY A 86 -6.56 9.91 -8.40
N ARG A 87 -7.29 8.80 -8.27
CA ARG A 87 -7.28 7.97 -7.07
C ARG A 87 -6.56 6.69 -7.41
N GLU A 88 -5.45 6.43 -6.72
CA GLU A 88 -4.71 5.19 -6.85
C GLU A 88 -4.98 4.31 -5.63
N ARG A 89 -5.21 3.02 -5.89
CA ARG A 89 -5.42 2.03 -4.84
C ARG A 89 -4.37 0.94 -4.94
N VAL A 90 -3.58 0.77 -3.88
CA VAL A 90 -2.54 -0.25 -3.76
C VAL A 90 -2.96 -1.24 -2.68
N CYS A 91 -2.97 -2.53 -2.99
CA CYS A 91 -3.15 -3.58 -2.00
C CYS A 91 -1.78 -4.14 -1.60
N PHE A 92 -1.54 -4.23 -0.29
CA PHE A 92 -0.35 -4.86 0.28
C PHE A 92 -0.73 -6.19 0.89
N GLN A 93 0.08 -7.21 0.62
CA GLN A 93 -0.07 -8.55 1.17
C GLN A 93 1.28 -9.08 1.65
N PHE A 94 1.26 -9.76 2.79
CA PHE A 94 2.45 -10.29 3.44
C PHE A 94 2.18 -11.69 3.99
N THR A 95 3.21 -12.52 3.98
CA THR A 95 3.17 -13.82 4.68
C THR A 95 3.45 -13.69 6.18
N ASP A 96 4.08 -12.59 6.59
CA ASP A 96 4.42 -12.28 7.97
C ASP A 96 3.55 -11.15 8.53
N ARG A 97 2.96 -11.37 9.71
CA ARG A 97 2.07 -10.40 10.35
C ARG A 97 2.80 -9.19 10.91
N GLU A 98 3.99 -9.38 11.46
CA GLU A 98 4.77 -8.31 12.08
C GLU A 98 5.32 -7.37 11.01
N GLU A 99 5.78 -7.92 9.88
CA GLU A 99 6.17 -7.14 8.71
C GLU A 99 4.99 -6.35 8.14
N ALA A 100 3.81 -6.97 8.02
CA ALA A 100 2.59 -6.29 7.60
C ALA A 100 2.22 -5.14 8.54
N ALA A 101 2.32 -5.35 9.86
CA ALA A 101 2.04 -4.34 10.88
C ALA A 101 3.05 -3.18 10.84
N MET A 102 4.33 -3.48 10.66
CA MET A 102 5.38 -2.47 10.50
C MET A 102 5.10 -1.58 9.28
N VAL A 103 4.86 -2.17 8.11
CA VAL A 103 4.60 -1.39 6.89
C VAL A 103 3.29 -0.60 7.00
N HIS A 104 2.25 -1.20 7.61
CA HIS A 104 0.98 -0.52 7.89
C HIS A 104 1.18 0.72 8.79
N GLN A 105 1.97 0.59 9.85
CA GLN A 105 2.28 1.68 10.77
C GLN A 105 3.06 2.80 10.06
N ILE A 106 4.06 2.46 9.25
CA ILE A 106 4.82 3.44 8.45
C ILE A 106 3.89 4.26 7.54
N PHE A 107 3.00 3.61 6.80
CA PHE A 107 2.04 4.34 5.98
C PHE A 107 1.05 5.17 6.80
N SER A 108 0.66 4.70 7.98
CA SER A 108 -0.21 5.45 8.89
C SER A 108 0.44 6.74 9.37
N GLU A 109 1.75 6.69 9.67
CA GLU A 109 2.55 7.86 10.03
C GLU A 109 2.72 8.83 8.85
N VAL A 110 3.03 8.33 7.66
CA VAL A 110 3.08 9.14 6.43
C VAL A 110 1.73 9.82 6.18
N ALA A 111 0.63 9.09 6.27
CA ALA A 111 -0.72 9.63 6.10
C ALA A 111 -1.05 10.72 7.13
N ALA A 112 -0.62 10.54 8.39
CA ALA A 112 -0.77 11.57 9.43
C ALA A 112 0.06 12.82 9.13
N SER A 113 1.29 12.65 8.61
CA SER A 113 2.18 13.76 8.25
C SER A 113 1.61 14.63 7.12
N ILE A 114 0.86 14.04 6.19
CA ILE A 114 0.19 14.76 5.09
C ILE A 114 -0.96 15.60 5.64
N ARG A 115 -1.82 15.01 6.49
CA ARG A 115 -2.93 15.72 7.13
C ARG A 115 -2.48 16.83 8.08
N GLY A 116 -1.35 16.66 8.76
CA GLY A 116 -0.81 17.66 9.69
C GLY A 116 -0.03 18.80 9.02
N ALA A 117 0.22 18.71 7.72
CA ALA A 117 0.92 19.75 6.95
C ALA A 117 -0.04 20.69 6.19
N SER A 118 -1.36 20.50 6.36
CA SER A 118 -2.43 21.32 5.79
C SER A 118 -2.75 22.54 6.65
#